data_AF-G8ZTE4-F1
#
_entry.id   AF-G8ZTE4-F1
#
_cell.length_a   1.000
_cell.length_b   1.000
_cell.length_c   1.000
_cell.angle_alpha   90.00
_cell.angle_beta   90.00
_cell.angle_gamma   90.00
#
_symmetry.space_group_name_H-M   'P 1'
#
loop_
_entity.id
_entity.type
_entity.pdbx_description
1 polymer ?
#
loop_
_entity_poly.entity_id
_entity_poly.type
_entity_poly.pdbx_seq_one_letter_code
_entity_poly.pdbx_strand_id
1 'polypeptide(L)'
;MSFPCFSYLEYSRLPPAVQEQYLDWCQNQFENEREMILFERQGGVQGLASRKAQEEVDWLQRITVWSYLHAYIPNNRGDHRFLSQEMFNKVKSN
;
A
#
# COMPACT_ATOMS: atom_id res chain seq x y z
N MET A 1 -14.86 0.70 -17.04
CA MET A 1 -13.72 -0.23 -17.08
C MET A 1 -13.09 -0.21 -15.70
N SER A 2 -12.68 -1.35 -15.14
CA SER A 2 -12.02 -1.43 -13.84
C SER A 2 -10.59 -1.92 -14.08
N PHE A 3 -9.62 -1.22 -13.52
CA PHE A 3 -8.22 -1.61 -13.60
C PHE A 3 -7.76 -2.21 -12.27
N PRO A 4 -6.93 -3.26 -12.30
CA PRO A 4 -6.21 -3.69 -11.10
C PRO A 4 -5.18 -2.63 -10.71
N CYS A 5 -4.82 -2.56 -9.44
CA CYS A 5 -3.76 -1.67 -8.97
C CYS A 5 -2.41 -2.23 -9.45
N PHE A 6 -1.80 -1.57 -10.43
CA PHE A 6 -0.49 -1.96 -10.97
C PHE A 6 0.63 -1.31 -10.17
N SER A 7 1.68 -2.08 -9.88
CA SER A 7 2.97 -1.50 -9.51
C SER A 7 3.57 -0.72 -10.69
N TYR A 8 4.51 0.18 -10.41
CA TYR A 8 5.21 0.93 -11.46
C TYR A 8 5.88 0.02 -12.50
N LEU A 9 6.42 -1.12 -12.08
CA LEU A 9 7.06 -2.10 -12.96
C LEU A 9 6.04 -2.83 -13.85
N GLU A 10 4.83 -3.08 -13.37
CA GLU A 10 3.76 -3.67 -14.17
C GLU A 10 3.19 -2.64 -15.15
N TYR A 11 2.94 -1.42 -14.67
CA TYR A 11 2.48 -0.29 -15.49
C TYR A 11 3.43 0.01 -16.66
N SER A 12 4.74 0.05 -16.41
CA SER A 12 5.74 0.36 -17.44
C SER A 12 5.85 -0.70 -18.55
N ARG A 13 5.30 -1.90 -18.33
CA ARG A 13 5.23 -2.99 -19.32
C ARG A 13 3.94 -2.98 -20.14
N LEU A 14 2.95 -2.16 -19.78
CA LEU A 14 1.68 -2.07 -20.50
C LEU A 14 1.86 -1.37 -21.86
N PRO A 15 1.02 -1.68 -22.86
CA PRO A 15 0.98 -0.91 -24.10
C PRO A 15 0.63 0.57 -23.84
N PRO A 16 1.16 1.53 -24.62
CA PRO A 16 0.95 2.97 -24.39
C PRO A 16 -0.54 3.38 -24.30
N ALA A 17 -1.39 2.82 -25.17
CA ALA A 17 -2.83 3.10 -25.15
C ALA A 17 -3.52 2.61 -23.86
N VAL A 18 -3.01 1.54 -23.25
CA VAL A 18 -3.53 1.00 -21.99
C VAL A 18 -2.98 1.79 -20.81
N GLN A 19 -1.75 2.29 -20.90
CA GLN A 19 -1.16 3.19 -19.90
C GLN A 19 -1.97 4.48 -19.77
N GLU A 20 -2.34 5.10 -20.89
CA GLU A 20 -3.16 6.32 -20.90
C GLU A 20 -4.54 6.07 -20.26
N GLN A 21 -5.21 4.99 -20.64
CA GLN A 21 -6.49 4.59 -20.04
C GLN A 21 -6.37 4.30 -18.53
N TYR A 22 -5.25 3.71 -18.10
CA TYR A 22 -4.99 3.45 -16.69
C TYR A 22 -4.79 4.75 -15.91
N LEU A 23 -4.03 5.71 -16.46
CA LEU A 23 -3.81 7.02 -15.83
C LEU A 23 -5.12 7.81 -15.73
N ASP A 24 -5.93 7.83 -16.78
CA ASP A 24 -7.26 8.45 -16.75
C ASP A 24 -8.15 7.80 -15.68
N TRP A 25 -8.13 6.47 -15.58
CA TRP A 25 -8.87 5.78 -14.54
C TRP A 25 -8.38 6.15 -13.14
N CYS A 26 -7.05 6.20 -12.91
CA CYS A 26 -6.46 6.63 -11.63
C CYS A 26 -6.88 8.07 -11.27
N GLN A 27 -6.86 8.99 -12.24
CA GLN A 27 -7.30 10.37 -12.04
C GLN A 27 -8.76 10.43 -11.60
N ASN A 28 -9.64 9.68 -12.26
CA ASN A 28 -11.06 9.61 -11.88
C ASN A 28 -11.26 9.04 -10.47
N GLN A 29 -10.49 8.02 -10.07
CA GLN A 29 -10.57 7.49 -8.69
C GLN A 29 -10.15 8.55 -7.66
N PHE A 30 -9.07 9.27 -7.93
CA PHE A 30 -8.60 10.35 -7.07
C PHE A 30 -9.64 11.47 -6.92
N GLU A 31 -10.28 11.87 -8.02
CA GLU A 31 -11.32 12.90 -7.99
C GLU A 31 -12.53 12.46 -7.17
N ASN A 32 -13.00 11.23 -7.33
CA ASN A 32 -14.09 10.67 -6.53
C ASN A 32 -13.77 10.68 -5.03
N GLU A 33 -12.55 10.30 -4.65
CA GLU A 33 -12.12 10.32 -3.23
C GLU A 33 -12.04 11.75 -2.69
N ARG A 34 -11.56 12.68 -3.50
CA ARG A 34 -11.54 14.10 -3.16
C ARG A 34 -12.96 14.65 -2.95
N GLU A 35 -13.91 14.26 -3.79
CA GLU A 35 -15.32 14.61 -3.63
C GLU A 35 -15.91 14.03 -2.35
N MET A 36 -15.57 12.79 -1.98
CA MET A 36 -15.99 12.21 -0.70
C MET A 36 -15.48 13.04 0.49
N ILE A 37 -14.21 13.47 0.47
CA ILE A 37 -13.65 14.33 1.52
C ILE A 37 -14.37 15.68 1.58
N LEU A 38 -14.70 16.28 0.43
CA LEU A 38 -15.44 17.53 0.37
C LEU A 38 -16.87 17.38 0.88
N PHE A 39 -17.53 16.27 0.55
CA PHE A 39 -18.86 15.93 1.05
C PHE A 39 -18.88 15.86 2.57
N GLU A 40 -17.90 15.19 3.20
CA GLU A 40 -17.80 15.17 4.67
C GLU A 40 -17.61 16.57 5.26
N ARG A 41 -16.74 17.37 4.66
CA ARG A 41 -16.47 18.75 5.11
C ARG A 41 -17.70 19.65 5.03
N GLN A 42 -18.61 19.38 4.09
CA GLN A 42 -19.85 20.13 3.92
C GLN A 42 -20.98 19.66 4.86
N GLY A 43 -20.70 18.77 5.79
CA GLY A 43 -21.69 18.24 6.75
C GLY A 43 -22.32 16.91 6.31
N GLY A 44 -21.71 16.22 5.34
CA GLY A 44 -22.03 14.83 5.01
C GLY A 44 -21.68 13.86 6.16
N VAL A 45 -21.81 12.56 5.90
CA VAL A 45 -21.55 11.50 6.90
C VAL A 45 -20.08 11.53 7.31
N GLN A 46 -19.79 11.93 8.55
CA GLN A 46 -18.43 12.00 9.06
C GLN A 46 -17.79 10.61 9.18
N GLY A 47 -16.52 10.50 8.76
CA GLY A 47 -15.65 9.36 9.04
C GLY A 47 -15.59 8.28 7.97
N LEU A 48 -16.35 8.40 6.89
CA LEU A 48 -16.30 7.53 5.71
C LEU A 48 -14.97 7.68 4.95
N ALA A 49 -14.56 8.91 4.64
CA ALA A 49 -13.30 9.24 3.99
C ALA A 49 -12.11 8.92 4.91
N SER A 50 -12.25 9.20 6.21
CA SER A 50 -11.22 8.84 7.21
C SER A 50 -11.01 7.32 7.30
N ARG A 51 -12.10 6.54 7.36
CA ARG A 51 -12.02 5.08 7.36
C ARG A 51 -11.39 4.53 6.08
N LYS A 52 -11.80 5.05 4.92
CA LYS A 52 -11.23 4.64 3.63
C LYS A 52 -9.73 4.97 3.55
N ALA A 53 -9.33 6.16 4.01
CA ALA A 53 -7.91 6.53 4.09
C ALA A 53 -7.12 5.60 5.04
N GLN A 54 -7.69 5.21 6.17
CA GLN A 54 -7.06 4.27 7.09
C GLN A 54 -6.90 2.87 6.47
N GLU A 55 -7.90 2.37 5.75
CA GLU A 55 -7.83 1.10 5.03
C GLU A 55 -6.70 1.09 3.98
N GLU A 56 -6.53 2.19 3.24
CA GLU A 56 -5.43 2.37 2.28
C GLU A 56 -4.06 2.45 2.98
N VAL A 57 -3.96 3.18 4.09
CA VAL A 57 -2.73 3.24 4.89
C VAL A 57 -2.35 1.86 5.44
N ASP A 58 -3.31 1.12 5.99
CA ASP A 58 -3.09 -0.23 6.52
C ASP A 58 -2.64 -1.19 5.40
N TRP A 59 -3.18 -1.04 4.19
CA TRP A 59 -2.74 -1.81 3.02
C TRP A 59 -1.31 -1.44 2.59
N LEU A 60 -0.98 -0.14 2.52
CA LEU A 60 0.37 0.34 2.21
C LEU A 60 1.39 -0.13 3.24
N GLN A 61 1.04 -0.10 4.53
CA GLN A 61 1.86 -0.62 5.62
C GLN A 61 2.11 -2.13 5.46
N ARG A 62 1.07 -2.91 5.09
CA ARG A 62 1.26 -4.33 4.78
C ARG A 62 2.24 -4.51 3.63
N ILE A 63 2.03 -3.87 2.48
CA ILE A 63 2.93 -4.02 1.33
C ILE A 63 4.35 -3.58 1.65
N THR A 64 4.53 -2.44 2.34
CA THR A 64 5.87 -1.98 2.73
C THR A 64 6.54 -2.96 3.67
N VAL A 65 5.86 -3.49 4.68
CA VAL A 65 6.40 -4.54 5.57
C VAL A 65 6.79 -5.80 4.78
N TRP A 66 5.95 -6.27 3.84
CA TRP A 66 6.27 -7.43 3.01
C TRP A 66 7.43 -7.16 2.03
N SER A 67 7.47 -5.99 1.40
CA SER A 67 8.56 -5.59 0.50
C SER A 67 9.89 -5.38 1.24
N TYR A 68 9.84 -4.86 2.47
CA TYR A 68 11.00 -4.70 3.34
C TYR A 68 11.50 -6.05 3.87
N LEU A 69 10.58 -6.99 4.17
CA LEU A 69 10.91 -8.38 4.50
C LEU A 69 11.61 -9.11 3.34
N HIS A 70 11.23 -8.83 2.09
CA HIS A 70 11.92 -9.39 0.92
C HIS A 70 13.29 -8.73 0.67
N ALA A 71 13.44 -7.43 0.94
CA ALA A 71 14.72 -6.72 0.84
C ALA A 71 15.71 -7.12 1.95
N TYR A 72 15.21 -7.56 3.10
CA TYR A 72 15.99 -7.99 4.26
C TYR A 72 15.99 -9.51 4.44
N ILE A 73 16.11 -10.26 3.35
CA ILE A 73 16.62 -11.64 3.41
C ILE A 73 18.13 -11.52 3.26
N PRO A 74 18.92 -11.42 4.36
CA PRO A 74 20.36 -11.48 4.23
C PRO A 74 20.71 -12.79 3.54
N ASN A 75 21.49 -12.70 2.47
CA ASN A 75 21.91 -13.83 1.64
C ASN A 75 22.96 -14.72 2.36
N ASN A 76 22.86 -14.81 3.68
CA ASN A 76 23.72 -15.62 4.51
C ASN A 76 23.11 -17.01 4.58
N ARG A 77 23.65 -17.90 3.73
CA ARG A 77 23.64 -19.36 3.95
C ARG A 77 24.44 -19.70 5.21
N GLY A 78 24.00 -19.19 6.36
CA GLY A 78 24.68 -19.28 7.64
C GLY A 78 23.64 -19.36 8.75
N ASP A 79 23.36 -20.60 9.14
CA ASP A 79 22.74 -21.05 10.38
C ASP A 79 21.53 -20.25 10.93
N HIS A 80 20.33 -20.68 10.54
CA HIS A 80 19.02 -20.11 10.90
C HIS A 80 18.64 -20.15 12.39
N ARG A 81 19.52 -20.55 13.31
CA ARG A 81 19.16 -20.77 14.72
C ARG A 81 19.37 -19.57 15.65
N PHE A 82 20.13 -18.54 15.24
CA PHE A 82 20.50 -17.47 16.17
C PHE A 82 19.59 -16.23 16.14
N LEU A 83 18.98 -15.90 14.99
CA LEU A 83 18.34 -14.59 14.81
C LEU A 83 16.89 -14.50 15.34
N SER A 84 16.21 -15.63 15.59
CA SER A 84 14.84 -15.61 16.11
C SER A 84 14.78 -15.42 17.63
N GLN A 85 15.69 -16.04 18.39
CA GLN A 85 15.66 -15.97 19.85
C GLN A 85 16.05 -14.59 20.39
N GLU A 86 17.09 -13.96 19.82
CA GLU A 86 17.60 -12.68 20.29
C GLU A 86 16.64 -11.51 20.02
N MET A 87 15.99 -11.51 18.85
CA MET A 87 15.00 -10.48 18.51
C MET A 87 13.72 -10.60 19.36
N PHE A 88 13.25 -11.82 19.65
CA PHE A 88 12.09 -12.01 20.53
C PHE A 88 12.36 -11.61 21.98
N ASN A 89 13.58 -11.81 22.47
CA ASN A 89 13.93 -11.46 23.85
C ASN A 89 14.11 -9.95 24.06
N LYS A 90 14.53 -9.21 23.02
CA LYS A 90 14.68 -7.75 23.10
C LYS A 90 13.35 -7.00 23.18
N VAL A 91 12.27 -7.58 22.66
CA VAL A 91 10.91 -7.01 22.73
C VAL A 91 10.27 -7.20 24.11
N LYS A 92 10.70 -8.20 24.89
CA LYS A 92 10.14 -8.47 26.23
C LYS A 92 10.78 -7.69 27.38
N SER A 93 11.82 -6.88 27.12
CA SER A 93 12.59 -6.19 28.15
C SER A 93 12.40 -4.67 28.17
N ASN A 94 11.34 -4.14 27.55
CA ASN A 94 10.89 -2.76 27.69
C ASN A 94 9.49 -2.71 28.28
#